data_AF-A0A0W8CU60-F1
#
_entry.id   AF-A0A0W8CU60-F1
#
_cell.length_a   1.000
_cell.length_b   1.000
_cell.length_c   1.000
_cell.angle_alpha   90.00
_cell.angle_beta   90.00
_cell.angle_gamma   90.00
#
_symmetry.space_group_name_H-M   'P 1'
#
loop_
_entity.id
_entity.type
_entity.pdbx_description
1 polymer ?
#
loop_
_entity_poly.entity_id
_entity_poly.type
_entity_poly.pdbx_seq_one_letter_code
_entity_poly.pdbx_strand_id
1 'polypeptide(L)'
;MMVLRSQHQGVGIINPSNQEFTLPDQRRRIAGGYGAANQTNDRVTGIFHIQNHWVAYLVNRRINSTTNKATCFMFDPMQSEWNYAIIEKRVRGVIEELLELMDAVVYSKVKWCRQQDGSSCGVWCIAVLEMMLNNAPWYDCIYRLQPYLRMRFYHKAIAFVVMKPYHAVASFQCRLTSTSIHLSFIPNKSYLSTDLKQN
;
A
#
# COMPACT_ATOMS: atom_id res chain seq x y z
N MET A 1 -2.16 -0.64 -4.57
CA MET A 1 -2.71 -0.08 -3.32
C MET A 1 -4.02 0.69 -3.52
N MET A 2 -4.08 1.73 -4.36
CA MET A 2 -5.33 2.50 -4.57
C MET A 2 -6.52 1.65 -5.04
N VAL A 3 -6.27 0.65 -5.89
CA VAL A 3 -7.29 -0.32 -6.31
C VAL A 3 -7.85 -1.07 -5.09
N LEU A 4 -6.98 -1.59 -4.21
CA LEU A 4 -7.41 -2.31 -3.01
C LEU A 4 -8.30 -1.44 -2.13
N ARG A 5 -7.93 -0.17 -1.91
CA ARG A 5 -8.78 0.80 -1.21
C ARG A 5 -10.15 0.97 -1.85
N SER A 6 -10.21 1.07 -3.18
CA SER A 6 -11.49 1.28 -3.87
C SER A 6 -12.41 0.06 -3.89
N GLN A 7 -11.84 -1.15 -3.76
CA GLN A 7 -12.58 -2.40 -3.81
C GLN A 7 -13.07 -2.89 -2.44
N HIS A 8 -12.57 -2.30 -1.35
CA HIS A 8 -12.89 -2.74 0.01
C HIS A 8 -13.37 -1.55 0.85
N GLN A 9 -14.61 -1.61 1.32
CA GLN A 9 -15.16 -0.62 2.24
C GLN A 9 -14.41 -0.67 3.58
N GLY A 10 -14.24 0.50 4.21
CA GLY A 10 -13.58 0.62 5.51
C GLY A 10 -12.05 0.47 5.45
N VAL A 11 -11.44 0.54 4.26
CA VAL A 11 -9.99 0.39 4.10
C VAL A 11 -9.30 1.72 3.82
N GLY A 12 -8.35 2.07 4.69
CA GLY A 12 -7.35 3.11 4.44
C GLY A 12 -6.07 2.53 3.85
N ILE A 13 -5.32 3.34 3.10
CA ILE A 13 -3.94 2.97 2.70
C ILE A 13 -2.96 4.03 3.21
N ILE A 14 -1.81 3.56 3.65
CA ILE A 14 -0.67 4.41 3.96
C ILE A 14 -0.01 4.81 2.65
N ASN A 15 0.14 6.11 2.42
CA ASN A 15 0.79 6.63 1.23
C ASN A 15 2.26 6.16 1.17
N PRO A 16 2.69 5.36 0.19
CA PRO A 16 4.05 4.84 0.12
C PRO A 16 5.13 5.93 0.12
N SER A 17 4.83 7.10 -0.46
CA SER A 17 5.76 8.25 -0.50
C SER A 17 6.10 8.79 0.89
N ASN A 18 5.38 8.42 1.96
CA ASN A 18 5.79 8.82 3.32
C ASN A 18 7.22 8.38 3.65
N GLN A 19 7.74 7.33 3.00
CA GLN A 19 9.12 6.88 3.21
C GLN A 19 10.16 7.91 2.80
N GLU A 20 9.84 8.75 1.81
CA GLU A 20 10.76 9.69 1.19
C GLU A 20 11.04 10.91 2.07
N PHE A 21 10.21 11.13 3.10
CA PHE A 21 10.35 12.26 4.02
C PHE A 21 11.21 11.89 5.22
N THR A 22 11.97 12.83 5.75
CA THR A 22 12.82 12.64 6.94
C THR A 22 12.13 13.08 8.22
N LEU A 23 11.34 14.15 8.17
CA LEU A 23 10.67 14.74 9.34
C LEU A 23 9.42 13.93 9.76
N PRO A 24 9.28 13.54 11.05
CA PRO A 24 8.13 12.76 11.54
C PRO A 24 6.78 13.38 11.19
N ASP A 25 6.61 14.69 11.39
CA ASP A 25 5.35 15.40 11.13
C ASP A 25 4.96 15.39 9.65
N GLN A 26 5.95 15.42 8.75
CA GLN A 26 5.71 15.29 7.32
C GLN A 26 5.32 13.85 6.96
N ARG A 27 6.02 12.85 7.52
CA ARG A 27 5.66 11.43 7.35
C ARG A 27 4.22 11.16 7.75
N ARG A 28 3.78 11.66 8.91
CA ARG A 28 2.40 11.47 9.40
C ARG A 28 1.37 12.10 8.47
N ARG A 29 1.56 13.37 8.09
CA ARG A 29 0.65 14.08 7.17
C ARG A 29 0.50 13.34 5.84
N ILE A 30 1.61 12.90 5.26
CA ILE A 30 1.59 12.17 3.97
C ILE A 30 1.00 10.78 4.13
N ALA A 31 1.37 10.05 5.19
CA ALA A 31 0.86 8.70 5.47
C ALA A 31 -0.67 8.66 5.57
N GLY A 32 -1.29 9.69 6.17
CA GLY A 32 -2.74 9.81 6.31
C GLY A 32 -3.52 10.11 5.01
N GLY A 33 -2.84 10.57 3.96
CA GLY A 33 -3.47 11.21 2.79
C GLY A 33 -4.42 10.35 1.95
N TYR A 34 -4.40 9.03 2.10
CA TYR A 34 -5.28 8.11 1.38
C TYR A 34 -6.26 7.38 2.32
N GLY A 35 -6.81 8.12 3.26
CA GLY A 35 -7.86 7.65 4.16
C GLY A 35 -7.36 6.78 5.31
N ALA A 36 -6.05 6.68 5.54
CA ALA A 36 -5.54 5.96 6.71
C ALA A 36 -5.92 6.65 8.03
N ALA A 37 -5.93 7.98 8.05
CA ALA A 37 -6.36 8.77 9.21
C ALA A 37 -7.89 8.79 9.41
N ASN A 38 -8.67 8.25 8.47
CA ASN A 38 -10.13 8.26 8.61
C ASN A 38 -10.57 7.25 9.68
N GLN A 39 -11.18 7.75 10.76
CA GLN A 39 -11.66 6.93 11.88
C GLN A 39 -12.74 5.90 11.47
N THR A 40 -13.47 6.12 10.37
CA THR A 40 -14.47 5.15 9.87
C THR A 40 -13.85 3.92 9.21
N ASN A 41 -12.56 3.98 8.86
CA ASN A 41 -11.85 2.84 8.27
C ASN A 41 -11.37 1.92 9.38
N ASP A 42 -11.79 0.66 9.34
CA ASP A 42 -11.44 -0.36 10.32
C ASP A 42 -10.11 -1.05 10.03
N ARG A 43 -9.62 -0.94 8.79
CA ARG A 43 -8.39 -1.58 8.32
C ARG A 43 -7.52 -0.59 7.58
N VAL A 44 -6.22 -0.62 7.86
CA VAL A 44 -5.22 0.24 7.23
C VAL A 44 -4.10 -0.61 6.68
N THR A 45 -3.77 -0.44 5.41
CA THR A 45 -2.73 -1.25 4.75
C THR A 45 -1.56 -0.40 4.30
N GLY A 46 -0.35 -0.95 4.37
CA GLY A 46 0.87 -0.30 3.91
C GLY A 46 1.78 -1.28 3.17
N ILE A 47 2.42 -0.78 2.12
CA ILE A 47 3.55 -1.44 1.44
C ILE A 47 4.69 -0.44 1.43
N PHE A 48 5.89 -0.90 1.75
CA PHE A 48 7.10 -0.10 1.68
C PHE A 48 8.31 -0.97 1.38
N HIS A 49 9.42 -0.35 0.97
CA HIS A 49 10.64 -1.09 0.64
C HIS A 49 11.69 -0.95 1.74
N ILE A 50 12.40 -2.03 2.03
CA ILE A 50 13.63 -2.05 2.82
C ILE A 50 14.75 -2.36 1.82
N GLN A 51 15.56 -1.35 1.49
CA GLN A 51 16.50 -1.44 0.35
C GLN A 51 15.74 -1.86 -0.93
N ASN A 52 16.13 -2.96 -1.57
CA ASN A 52 15.51 -3.45 -2.81
C ASN A 52 14.36 -4.46 -2.57
N HIS A 53 13.91 -4.61 -1.32
CA HIS A 53 12.95 -5.63 -0.94
C HIS A 53 11.63 -5.03 -0.45
N TRP A 54 10.49 -5.53 -0.94
CA TRP A 54 9.17 -5.04 -0.57
C TRP A 54 8.59 -5.83 0.60
N VAL A 55 8.03 -5.11 1.57
CA VAL A 55 7.31 -5.65 2.73
C VAL A 55 5.93 -5.00 2.85
N ALA A 56 5.02 -5.67 3.55
CA ALA A 56 3.66 -5.19 3.75
C ALA A 56 3.21 -5.32 5.20
N TYR A 57 2.18 -4.55 5.54
CA TYR A 57 1.45 -4.73 6.79
C TYR A 57 -0.02 -4.33 6.65
N LEU A 58 -0.85 -4.90 7.52
CA LEU A 58 -2.26 -4.56 7.69
C LEU A 58 -2.53 -4.33 9.18
N VAL A 59 -2.95 -3.12 9.53
CA VAL A 59 -3.46 -2.81 10.87
C VAL A 59 -4.98 -3.01 10.85
N ASN A 60 -5.45 -3.96 11.65
CA ASN A 60 -6.86 -4.11 12.00
C ASN A 60 -7.11 -3.31 13.28
N ARG A 61 -7.86 -2.22 13.17
CA ARG A 61 -8.19 -1.30 14.26
C ARG A 61 -9.28 -1.85 15.18
N ARG A 62 -9.99 -2.91 14.77
CA ARG A 62 -10.98 -3.54 15.63
C ARG A 62 -10.28 -4.11 16.86
N ILE A 63 -10.65 -3.57 18.01
CA ILE A 63 -10.09 -4.00 19.30
C ILE A 63 -10.56 -5.42 19.57
N ASN A 64 -9.59 -6.31 19.79
CA ASN A 64 -9.87 -7.66 20.22
C ASN A 64 -10.40 -7.62 21.67
N SER A 65 -11.57 -8.22 21.91
CA SER A 65 -12.24 -8.20 23.22
C SER A 65 -11.45 -8.89 24.33
N THR A 66 -10.54 -9.80 24.00
CA THR A 66 -9.72 -10.55 24.96
C THR A 66 -8.43 -9.80 25.28
N THR A 67 -7.73 -9.27 24.28
CA THR A 67 -6.44 -8.58 24.49
C THR A 67 -6.57 -7.08 24.73
N ASN A 68 -7.76 -6.52 24.48
CA ASN A 68 -8.03 -5.08 24.45
C ASN A 68 -7.06 -4.31 23.53
N LYS A 69 -6.63 -4.93 22.43
CA LYS A 69 -5.66 -4.36 21.49
C LYS A 69 -6.10 -4.54 20.04
N ALA A 70 -5.71 -3.59 19.20
CA ALA A 70 -5.68 -3.73 17.76
C ALA A 70 -4.59 -4.73 17.33
N THR A 71 -4.64 -5.22 16.10
CA THR A 71 -3.63 -6.15 15.58
C THR A 71 -2.98 -5.61 14.30
N CYS A 72 -1.65 -5.60 14.27
CA CYS A 72 -0.86 -5.36 13.07
C CYS A 72 -0.34 -6.70 12.53
N PHE A 73 -0.85 -7.12 11.38
CA PHE A 73 -0.33 -8.24 10.62
C PHE A 73 0.83 -7.76 9.76
N MET A 74 2.04 -8.22 10.08
CA MET A 74 3.25 -7.90 9.35
C MET A 74 3.57 -9.03 8.38
N PHE A 75 3.95 -8.67 7.16
CA PHE A 75 4.31 -9.62 6.14
C PHE A 75 5.62 -9.25 5.47
N ASP A 76 6.59 -10.15 5.60
CA ASP A 76 7.78 -10.18 4.79
C ASP A 76 7.73 -11.43 3.88
N PRO A 77 7.72 -11.27 2.54
CA PRO A 77 7.82 -12.38 1.61
C PRO A 77 9.00 -13.32 1.87
N MET A 78 10.12 -12.81 2.39
CA MET A 78 11.31 -13.60 2.74
C MET A 78 11.30 -14.14 4.18
N GLN A 79 10.29 -13.79 4.98
CA GLN A 79 10.13 -14.22 6.38
C GLN A 79 11.33 -13.84 7.28
N SER A 80 12.02 -12.74 7.00
CA SER A 80 13.17 -12.26 7.76
C SER A 80 12.78 -11.58 9.07
N GLU A 81 13.33 -12.08 10.16
CA GLU A 81 13.20 -11.48 11.50
C GLU A 81 13.66 -10.02 11.55
N TRP A 82 14.73 -9.70 10.81
CA TRP A 82 15.24 -8.33 10.72
C TRP A 82 14.24 -7.39 10.03
N ASN A 83 13.60 -7.84 8.94
CA ASN A 83 12.58 -7.07 8.27
C ASN A 83 11.34 -6.89 9.15
N TYR A 84 10.93 -7.92 9.90
CA TYR A 84 9.82 -7.81 10.85
C TYR A 84 10.08 -6.74 11.92
N ALA A 85 11.29 -6.68 12.47
CA ALA A 85 11.66 -5.64 13.43
C ALA A 85 11.57 -4.22 12.83
N ILE A 86 11.91 -4.05 11.55
CA ILE A 86 11.78 -2.77 10.85
C ILE A 86 10.31 -2.40 10.62
N ILE A 87 9.47 -3.36 10.22
CA ILE A 87 8.02 -3.14 10.07
C ILE A 87 7.43 -2.69 11.40
N GLU A 88 7.70 -3.41 12.49
CA GLU A 88 7.22 -3.06 13.82
C GLU A 88 7.66 -1.66 14.24
N LYS A 89 8.97 -1.36 14.16
CA LYS A 89 9.51 -0.03 14.51
C LYS A 89 8.82 1.09 13.73
N ARG A 90 8.54 0.87 12.44
CA ARG A 90 7.90 1.87 11.57
C ARG A 90 6.43 2.06 11.91
N VAL A 91 5.70 0.97 12.14
CA VAL A 91 4.28 1.04 12.53
C VAL A 91 4.17 1.74 13.88
N ARG A 92 4.97 1.34 14.87
CA ARG A 92 4.98 1.96 16.20
C ARG A 92 5.28 3.45 16.17
N GLY A 93 6.30 3.87 15.40
CA GLY A 93 6.78 5.26 15.41
C GLY A 93 5.97 6.27 14.59
N VAL A 94 5.11 5.82 13.67
CA VAL A 94 4.36 6.74 12.77
C VAL A 94 2.88 6.37 12.70
N ILE A 95 2.58 5.08 12.61
CA ILE A 95 1.25 4.59 12.28
C ILE A 95 0.38 4.46 13.52
N GLU A 96 0.91 4.00 14.65
CA GLU A 96 0.14 3.94 15.90
C GLU A 96 -0.37 5.32 16.31
N GLU A 97 0.49 6.34 16.25
CA GLU A 97 0.11 7.72 16.52
C GLU A 97 -0.94 8.22 15.52
N LEU A 98 -0.72 8.00 14.22
CA LEU A 98 -1.68 8.38 13.17
C LEU A 98 -3.07 7.74 13.35
N LEU A 99 -3.12 6.55 13.92
CA LEU A 99 -4.35 5.79 14.11
C LEU A 99 -4.97 5.94 15.50
N GLU A 100 -4.33 6.71 16.39
CA GLU A 100 -4.72 6.87 17.81
C GLU A 100 -4.72 5.53 18.57
N LEU A 101 -3.74 4.65 18.28
CA LEU A 101 -3.61 3.30 18.84
C LEU A 101 -2.35 3.11 19.69
N MET A 102 -1.81 4.18 20.27
CA MET A 102 -0.52 4.17 21.00
C MET A 102 -0.43 3.03 22.03
N ASP A 103 0.57 2.16 21.89
CA ASP A 103 0.84 0.98 22.73
C ASP A 103 -0.31 -0.06 22.80
N ALA A 104 -1.36 0.17 22.03
CA ALA A 104 -2.58 -0.64 21.93
C ALA A 104 -2.57 -1.56 20.70
N VAL A 105 -1.39 -1.87 20.15
CA VAL A 105 -1.24 -2.75 18.98
C VAL A 105 -0.44 -4.01 19.36
N VAL A 106 -0.96 -5.18 18.97
CA VAL A 106 -0.23 -6.45 18.97
C VAL A 106 0.30 -6.72 17.57
N TYR A 107 1.54 -7.19 17.49
CA TYR A 107 2.22 -7.47 16.23
C TYR A 107 2.21 -8.97 15.94
N SER A 108 1.63 -9.35 14.80
CA SER A 108 1.51 -10.74 14.36
C SER A 108 2.21 -10.93 13.02
N LYS A 109 3.00 -12.01 12.90
CA LYS A 109 3.74 -12.32 11.68
C LYS A 109 2.92 -13.23 10.78
N VAL A 110 2.75 -12.82 9.53
CA VAL A 110 2.11 -13.64 8.50
C VAL A 110 3.13 -14.67 7.98
N LYS A 111 3.00 -15.92 8.43
CA LYS A 111 3.96 -17.02 8.14
C LYS A 111 3.50 -18.02 7.07
N TRP A 112 2.25 -17.95 6.64
CA TRP A 112 1.65 -18.94 5.72
C TRP A 112 2.04 -18.76 4.25
N CYS A 113 2.77 -17.69 3.89
CA CYS A 113 3.28 -17.45 2.54
C CYS A 113 4.77 -17.11 2.61
N ARG A 114 5.62 -17.84 1.89
CA ARG A 114 7.05 -17.54 1.73
C ARG A 114 7.39 -17.53 0.25
N GLN A 115 7.90 -16.41 -0.23
CA GLN A 115 8.32 -16.27 -1.62
C GLN A 115 9.45 -17.26 -1.95
N GLN A 116 9.36 -17.83 -3.15
CA GLN A 116 10.25 -18.91 -3.63
C GLN A 116 11.32 -18.42 -4.63
N ASP A 117 11.38 -17.11 -4.88
CA ASP A 117 12.30 -16.49 -5.83
C ASP A 117 12.89 -15.18 -5.25
N GLY A 118 13.73 -14.48 -6.02
CA GLY A 118 14.31 -13.19 -5.63
C GLY A 118 13.61 -11.93 -6.16
N SER A 119 12.49 -12.04 -6.89
CA SER A 119 11.93 -10.92 -7.66
C SER A 119 10.43 -10.65 -7.49
N SER A 120 9.73 -11.47 -6.69
CA SER A 120 8.27 -11.43 -6.54
C SER A 120 7.78 -10.79 -5.24
N CYS A 121 8.65 -10.15 -4.45
CA CYS A 121 8.29 -9.59 -3.14
C CYS A 121 7.13 -8.59 -3.23
N GLY A 122 7.13 -7.72 -4.24
CA GLY A 122 6.03 -6.77 -4.47
C GLY A 122 4.71 -7.46 -4.84
N VAL A 123 4.75 -8.53 -5.64
CA VAL A 123 3.56 -9.28 -6.06
C VAL A 123 2.94 -9.99 -4.86
N TRP A 124 3.78 -10.64 -4.04
CA TRP A 124 3.35 -11.31 -2.83
C TRP A 124 2.80 -10.33 -1.79
N CYS A 125 3.40 -9.14 -1.64
CA CYS A 125 2.86 -8.10 -0.77
C CYS A 125 1.42 -7.71 -1.15
N ILE A 126 1.15 -7.50 -2.44
CA ILE A 126 -0.21 -7.13 -2.91
C ILE A 126 -1.17 -8.30 -2.74
N ALA A 127 -0.76 -9.53 -3.09
CA ALA A 127 -1.59 -10.72 -2.99
C ALA A 127 -2.00 -11.01 -1.54
N VAL A 128 -1.02 -11.01 -0.61
CA VAL A 128 -1.27 -11.27 0.81
C VAL A 128 -2.18 -10.20 1.42
N LEU A 129 -1.98 -8.92 1.09
CA LEU A 129 -2.89 -7.86 1.54
C LEU A 129 -4.32 -8.05 1.00
N GLU A 130 -4.47 -8.36 -0.30
CA GLU A 130 -5.79 -8.62 -0.88
C GLU A 130 -6.47 -9.82 -0.21
N MET A 131 -5.73 -10.88 0.09
CA MET A 131 -6.26 -12.07 0.78
C MET A 131 -6.70 -11.76 2.21
N MET A 132 -5.88 -11.05 2.99
CA MET A 132 -6.24 -10.64 4.35
C MET A 132 -7.46 -9.71 4.36
N LEU A 133 -7.58 -8.80 3.39
CA LEU A 133 -8.75 -7.92 3.27
C LEU A 133 -10.05 -8.68 2.97
N ASN A 134 -9.95 -9.78 2.23
CA ASN A 134 -11.07 -10.67 1.87
C ASN A 134 -11.30 -11.82 2.86
N ASN A 135 -10.51 -11.91 3.93
CA ASN A 135 -10.49 -13.08 4.84
C ASN A 135 -10.34 -14.42 4.07
N ALA A 136 -9.57 -14.40 2.99
CA ALA A 136 -9.38 -15.57 2.13
C ALA A 136 -8.28 -16.49 2.69
N PRO A 137 -8.47 -17.82 2.65
CA PRO A 137 -7.45 -18.77 3.06
C PRO A 137 -6.29 -18.82 2.06
N TRP A 138 -5.11 -19.24 2.56
CA TRP A 138 -3.96 -19.54 1.72
C TRP A 138 -3.98 -20.97 1.20
N TYR A 139 -3.59 -21.14 -0.06
CA TYR A 139 -3.36 -22.44 -0.68
C TYR A 139 -2.05 -22.40 -1.48
N ASP A 140 -1.21 -23.42 -1.34
CA ASP A 140 0.09 -23.47 -2.02
C ASP A 140 -0.02 -23.51 -3.56
N CYS A 141 -1.18 -23.88 -4.10
CA CYS A 141 -1.42 -23.78 -5.54
C CYS A 141 -1.31 -22.34 -6.08
N ILE A 142 -1.45 -21.32 -5.20
CA ILE A 142 -1.30 -19.91 -5.56
C ILE A 142 0.11 -19.60 -6.06
N TYR A 143 1.16 -20.32 -5.62
CA TYR A 143 2.52 -20.15 -6.16
C TYR A 143 2.55 -20.33 -7.68
N ARG A 144 1.77 -21.27 -8.23
CA ARG A 144 1.68 -21.50 -9.68
C ARG A 144 1.03 -20.35 -10.43
N LEU A 145 0.26 -19.51 -9.73
CA LEU A 145 -0.42 -18.35 -10.30
C LEU A 145 0.43 -17.08 -10.26
N GLN A 146 1.69 -17.12 -9.81
CA GLN A 146 2.54 -15.93 -9.72
C GLN A 146 2.59 -15.10 -11.01
N PRO A 147 2.79 -15.67 -12.23
CA PRO A 147 2.77 -14.89 -13.47
C PRO A 147 1.40 -14.25 -13.74
N TYR A 148 0.33 -14.98 -13.42
CA TYR A 148 -1.04 -14.48 -13.55
C TYR A 148 -1.30 -13.33 -12.57
N LEU A 149 -0.85 -13.41 -11.32
CA LEU A 149 -1.00 -12.35 -10.32
C LEU A 149 -0.30 -11.07 -10.76
N ARG A 150 0.92 -11.17 -11.33
CA ARG A 150 1.64 -10.03 -11.93
C ARG A 150 0.78 -9.32 -12.97
N MET A 151 0.26 -10.07 -13.94
CA MET A 151 -0.60 -9.52 -14.99
C MET A 151 -1.90 -8.95 -14.41
N ARG A 152 -2.59 -9.69 -13.54
CA ARG A 152 -3.86 -9.30 -12.92
C ARG A 152 -3.74 -7.98 -12.15
N PHE A 153 -2.68 -7.80 -11.36
CA PHE A 153 -2.47 -6.56 -10.63
C PHE A 153 -2.12 -5.39 -11.54
N TYR A 154 -1.32 -5.63 -12.58
CA TYR A 154 -1.02 -4.60 -13.58
C TYR A 154 -2.28 -4.17 -14.35
N HIS A 155 -3.08 -5.13 -14.81
CA HIS A 155 -4.35 -4.88 -15.47
C HIS A 155 -5.34 -4.11 -14.57
N LYS A 156 -5.48 -4.53 -13.30
CA LYS A 156 -6.29 -3.82 -12.30
C LYS A 156 -5.84 -2.37 -12.13
N ALA A 157 -4.53 -2.10 -12.12
CA ALA A 157 -3.99 -0.76 -11.99
C ALA A 157 -4.31 0.10 -13.24
N ILE A 158 -4.10 -0.44 -14.45
CA ILE A 158 -4.45 0.24 -15.71
C ILE A 158 -5.95 0.56 -15.73
N ALA A 159 -6.79 -0.43 -15.48
CA ALA A 159 -8.24 -0.29 -15.44
C ALA A 159 -8.68 0.82 -14.46
N PHE A 160 -8.05 0.88 -13.28
CA PHE A 160 -8.35 1.92 -12.30
C PHE A 160 -7.98 3.33 -12.74
N VAL A 161 -6.84 3.49 -13.43
CA VAL A 161 -6.40 4.80 -13.96
C VAL A 161 -7.25 5.24 -15.15
N VAL A 162 -7.61 4.30 -16.03
CA VAL A 162 -8.41 4.59 -17.24
C VAL A 162 -9.89 4.82 -16.93
N MET A 163 -10.48 4.03 -16.02
CA MET A 163 -11.92 4.09 -15.72
C MET A 163 -12.30 5.09 -14.64
N LYS A 164 -11.34 5.80 -14.02
CA LYS A 164 -11.63 6.97 -13.17
C LYS A 164 -11.27 8.27 -13.89
N PRO A 165 -12.12 8.79 -14.80
CA PRO A 165 -12.00 10.18 -15.20
C PRO A 165 -12.39 11.07 -14.00
N TYR A 166 -11.74 12.24 -13.88
CA TYR A 166 -11.91 13.28 -12.85
C TYR A 166 -11.12 13.10 -11.55
N HIS A 167 -9.80 13.31 -11.60
CA HIS A 167 -9.14 14.60 -11.30
C HIS A 167 -7.71 14.51 -11.86
N ALA A 168 -7.37 15.41 -12.76
CA ALA A 168 -6.18 15.34 -13.61
C ALA A 168 -4.87 15.33 -12.81
N VAL A 169 -4.09 14.25 -12.94
CA VAL A 169 -2.64 14.28 -12.74
C VAL A 169 -2.01 13.59 -13.95
N ALA A 170 -1.69 14.40 -14.96
CA ALA A 170 -1.04 14.05 -16.22
C ALA A 170 -1.76 13.04 -17.13
N SER A 171 -1.98 13.43 -18.38
CA SER A 171 -2.38 12.53 -19.45
C SER A 171 -1.14 11.92 -20.11
N PHE A 172 -1.11 10.59 -20.22
CA PHE A 172 -0.18 9.90 -21.12
C PHE A 172 -0.84 9.76 -22.48
N GLN A 173 -0.18 10.23 -23.53
CA GLN A 173 -0.61 9.99 -24.89
C GLN A 173 0.19 8.80 -25.45
N CYS A 174 -0.51 7.71 -25.73
CA CYS A 174 0.06 6.55 -26.40
C CYS A 174 -0.15 6.73 -27.91
N ARG A 175 0.94 6.79 -28.68
CA ARG A 175 0.88 6.82 -30.14
C ARG A 175 1.41 5.48 -30.66
N LEU A 176 0.53 4.72 -31.29
CA LEU A 176 0.85 3.45 -31.92
C LEU A 176 1.28 3.69 -33.36
N THR A 177 2.46 3.21 -33.73
CA THR A 177 2.86 3.02 -35.13
C THR A 177 2.96 1.53 -35.41
N SER A 178 3.06 1.15 -36.70
CA SER A 178 3.12 -0.26 -37.12
C SER A 178 4.31 -1.05 -36.56
N THR A 179 5.30 -0.38 -35.95
CA THR A 179 6.54 -1.01 -35.48
C THR A 179 6.93 -0.66 -34.05
N SER A 180 6.28 0.28 -33.36
CA SER A 180 6.63 0.62 -31.98
C SER A 180 5.52 1.36 -31.20
N ILE A 181 5.64 1.32 -29.87
CA ILE A 181 4.80 2.06 -28.93
C ILE A 181 5.61 3.22 -28.36
N HIS A 182 5.18 4.45 -28.61
CA HIS A 182 5.78 5.65 -28.00
C HIS A 182 4.84 6.21 -26.93
N LEU A 183 5.35 6.27 -25.69
CA LEU A 183 4.68 6.92 -24.57
C LEU A 183 5.34 8.29 -24.33
N SER A 184 4.55 9.36 -24.44
CA SER A 184 4.99 10.72 -24.12
C SER A 184 4.20 11.28 -22.94
N PHE A 185 4.93 11.91 -22.02
CA PHE A 185 4.38 12.59 -20.86
C PHE A 185 3.98 14.02 -21.26
N ILE A 186 2.71 14.39 -21.04
CA ILE A 186 2.23 15.75 -21.29
C ILE A 186 1.84 16.37 -19.94
N PRO A 187 2.66 17.28 -19.39
CA PRO A 187 2.30 18.03 -18.19
C PRO A 187 1.20 19.04 -18.51
N ASN A 188 0.19 19.11 -17.64
CA ASN A 188 -0.91 20.06 -17.77
C ASN A 188 -0.49 21.42 -17.18
N LYS A 189 -0.50 22.49 -17.99
CA LYS A 189 -0.01 23.84 -17.60
C LYS A 189 -0.88 24.58 -16.57
N SER A 190 -1.97 23.99 -16.09
CA SER A 190 -2.99 24.70 -15.29
C SER A 190 -2.69 24.82 -13.78
N TYR A 191 -1.49 24.46 -13.30
CA TYR A 191 -1.13 24.54 -11.87
C TYR A 191 0.04 25.50 -11.56
N LEU A 192 0.47 26.34 -12.51
CA LEU A 192 1.56 27.31 -12.29
C LEU A 192 1.09 28.76 -12.05
N SER A 193 -0.20 29.01 -11.79
CA SER A 193 -0.69 30.37 -11.57
C SER A 193 -1.83 30.45 -10.56
N THR A 194 -1.52 30.21 -9.30
CA THR A 194 -2.21 30.82 -8.13
C THR A 194 -1.33 30.51 -6.92
N ASP A 195 -0.59 31.52 -6.45
CA ASP A 195 -0.06 31.71 -5.07
C ASP A 195 1.22 32.56 -5.05
N LEU A 196 1.25 33.60 -5.90
CA LEU A 196 2.09 34.78 -5.69
C LEU A 196 1.18 36.00 -5.89
N LYS A 197 0.39 36.31 -4.87
CA LYS A 197 -0.21 37.62 -4.57
C LYS A 197 -1.09 37.50 -3.33
N GLN A 198 -0.58 37.94 -2.19
CA GLN A 198 -1.09 39.13 -1.49
C GLN A 198 -0.32 39.37 -0.19
N ASN A 199 0.02 40.65 -0.02
CA ASN A 199 0.63 41.39 1.08
C ASN A 199 0.51 40.82 2.50
#